data_AF-A0A0N1IN66-F1
#
_entry.id   AF-A0A0N1IN66-F1
#
_cell.length_a   1.000
_cell.length_b   1.000
_cell.length_c   1.000
_cell.angle_alpha   90.00
_cell.angle_beta   90.00
_cell.angle_gamma   90.00
#
_symmetry.space_group_name_H-M   'P 1'
#
loop_
_entity.id
_entity.type
_entity.pdbx_description
1 polymer ?
#
loop_
_entity_poly.entity_id
_entity_poly.type
_entity_poly.pdbx_seq_one_letter_code
_entity_poly.pdbx_strand_id
1 'polypeptide(L)'
;MSRNTRYNKKLTTITNINEDCSEVSYEEDQYELGESDDYSKDSESTETAEMEGSSDSEEENLFNIRRNKKRRRIISSSDTEDERTKGPDSDEEDDIIKPTDNLLLVGHVESDASILEVHIFNKEEGSFYVHHDIILPWFPLCIEWLSHDPTDPQPGNLCALGGMDPVIQVWDLDIENCLEPAYKLGKKPNKKKKIKRIGHKDAVLDLSWNKNFTHVLASGSADNTVLLWDLDQGTPHTKINCFSDKVIIIPLLPNF
;
A
#
# COMPACT_ATOMS: atom_id res chain seq x y z
N MET A 1 -21.84 -24.31 -14.91
CA MET A 1 -20.37 -24.37 -14.98
C MET A 1 -19.82 -23.62 -13.79
N SER A 2 -19.34 -24.36 -12.80
CA SER A 2 -18.84 -23.83 -11.53
C SER A 2 -17.44 -23.24 -11.75
N ARG A 3 -17.27 -21.94 -11.53
CA ARG A 3 -15.96 -21.26 -11.60
C ARG A 3 -15.21 -21.62 -10.31
N ASN A 4 -14.11 -22.34 -10.44
CA ASN A 4 -13.27 -22.71 -9.30
C ASN A 4 -12.45 -21.49 -8.87
N THR A 5 -12.99 -20.76 -7.89
CA THR A 5 -12.32 -19.72 -7.13
C THR A 5 -11.49 -20.38 -6.03
N ARG A 6 -10.16 -20.50 -6.20
CA ARG A 6 -9.22 -20.73 -5.09
C ARG A 6 -7.84 -20.17 -5.44
N TYR A 7 -7.58 -18.93 -5.06
CA TYR A 7 -6.20 -18.43 -4.95
C TYR A 7 -5.55 -19.07 -3.72
N ASN A 8 -5.10 -20.31 -3.84
CA ASN A 8 -4.19 -20.92 -2.86
C ASN A 8 -2.77 -20.40 -3.12
N LYS A 9 -2.57 -19.08 -3.02
CA LYS A 9 -1.24 -18.49 -3.12
C LYS A 9 -0.51 -18.75 -1.80
N LYS A 10 0.54 -19.56 -1.86
CA LYS A 10 1.50 -19.73 -0.77
C LYS A 10 2.58 -18.67 -0.97
N LEU A 11 2.48 -17.55 -0.26
CA LEU A 11 3.54 -16.56 -0.29
C LEU A 11 4.72 -17.04 0.54
N THR A 12 5.90 -16.90 -0.05
CA THR A 12 7.17 -16.94 0.66
C THR A 12 7.76 -15.56 0.49
N THR A 13 7.61 -14.72 1.50
CA THR A 13 8.19 -13.37 1.52
C THR A 13 9.67 -13.49 1.85
N ILE A 14 10.55 -13.00 0.97
CA ILE A 14 11.98 -12.83 1.25
C ILE A 14 12.26 -11.34 1.17
N THR A 15 12.49 -10.72 2.31
CA THR A 15 13.03 -9.36 2.40
C THR A 15 14.55 -9.48 2.51
N ASN A 16 15.25 -9.25 1.40
CA ASN A 16 16.70 -9.11 1.44
C ASN A 16 17.02 -7.66 1.82
N ILE A 17 17.25 -7.46 3.12
CA ILE A 17 17.88 -6.25 3.60
C ILE A 17 19.39 -6.50 3.43
N ASN A 18 20.00 -5.95 2.38
CA ASN A 18 21.46 -6.05 2.21
C ASN A 18 22.14 -5.53 3.49
N GLU A 19 22.99 -6.36 4.08
CA GLU A 19 23.60 -6.19 5.41
C GLU A 19 24.68 -5.10 5.48
N ASP A 20 24.76 -4.18 4.52
CA ASP A 20 25.66 -3.02 4.58
C ASP A 20 25.04 -1.86 5.39
N CYS A 21 24.50 -2.18 6.57
CA CYS A 21 24.27 -1.20 7.63
C CYS A 21 25.55 -1.06 8.45
N SER A 22 26.54 -0.33 7.90
CA SER A 22 27.63 0.18 8.73
C SER A 22 27.04 1.01 9.88
N GLU A 23 27.52 0.72 11.09
CA GLU A 23 27.06 1.25 12.38
C GLU A 23 26.74 2.75 12.32
N VAL A 24 25.44 3.09 12.35
CA VAL A 24 25.02 4.46 12.64
C VAL A 24 24.77 4.52 14.14
N SER A 25 25.77 4.99 14.88
CA SER A 25 25.65 5.34 16.28
C SER A 25 24.59 6.44 16.44
N TYR A 26 23.55 6.18 17.22
CA TYR A 26 22.61 7.22 17.65
C TYR A 26 23.31 8.07 18.70
N GLU A 27 23.73 9.29 18.35
CA GLU A 27 23.98 10.31 19.37
C GLU A 27 22.63 10.92 19.78
N GLU A 28 22.34 10.86 21.09
CA GLU A 28 21.17 11.49 21.70
C GLU A 28 21.35 13.01 21.72
N ASP A 29 20.89 13.70 20.67
CA ASP A 29 20.75 15.15 20.73
C ASP A 29 19.52 15.51 21.60
N GLN A 30 19.81 15.91 22.84
CA GLN A 30 18.86 16.53 23.75
C GLN A 30 18.41 17.88 23.18
N TYR A 31 17.17 17.96 22.69
CA TYR A 31 16.56 19.25 22.36
C TYR A 31 16.00 19.89 23.64
N GLU A 32 16.74 20.86 24.17
CA GLU A 32 16.24 21.80 25.20
C GLU A 32 15.08 22.66 24.64
N LEU A 33 14.04 22.81 25.46
CA LEU A 33 12.91 23.71 25.24
C LEU A 33 13.38 25.17 25.28
N GLY A 34 13.50 25.81 24.12
CA GLY A 34 13.69 27.25 23.98
C GLY A 34 12.37 27.98 23.72
N GLU A 35 12.09 29.00 24.54
CA GLU A 35 10.93 29.88 24.51
C GLU A 35 10.81 30.71 23.21
N SER A 36 9.60 31.25 23.06
CA SER A 36 9.07 32.19 22.06
C SER A 36 10.05 33.16 21.40
N ASP A 37 9.78 33.51 20.13
CA ASP A 37 9.55 34.91 19.80
C ASP A 37 8.67 35.11 18.55
N ASP A 38 7.81 36.10 18.72
CA ASP A 38 6.79 36.68 17.86
C ASP A 38 7.43 37.51 16.74
N TYR A 39 6.94 37.38 15.51
CA TYR A 39 7.14 38.39 14.46
C TYR A 39 5.94 38.39 13.51
N SER A 40 4.92 39.14 13.90
CA SER A 40 3.93 39.73 13.01
C SER A 40 4.57 40.76 12.06
N LYS A 41 4.19 40.70 10.78
CA LYS A 41 4.28 41.87 9.90
C LYS A 41 3.10 41.89 8.93
N ASP A 42 2.27 42.90 9.14
CA ASP A 42 1.09 43.24 8.35
C ASP A 42 1.43 43.73 6.94
N SER A 43 0.52 43.44 6.02
CA SER A 43 0.21 44.35 4.91
C SER A 43 -1.27 44.21 4.55
N GLU A 44 -2.05 45.24 4.89
CA GLU A 44 -3.44 45.45 4.50
C GLU A 44 -3.59 45.65 2.99
N SER A 45 -4.64 45.04 2.43
CA SER A 45 -5.53 45.72 1.48
C SER A 45 -6.97 45.16 1.59
N THR A 46 -7.87 46.07 1.96
CA THR A 46 -9.35 46.10 1.89
C THR A 46 -9.91 45.72 0.50
N GLU A 47 -11.12 45.23 0.24
CA GLU A 47 -12.42 44.92 0.89
C GLU A 47 -13.21 44.13 -0.21
N THR A 48 -14.06 43.13 0.05
CA THR A 48 -15.52 43.26 0.31
C THR A 48 -16.16 41.86 0.34
N ALA A 49 -17.26 41.77 1.11
CA ALA A 49 -18.32 40.75 1.33
C ALA A 49 -18.44 39.55 0.35
N GLU A 50 -18.87 38.34 0.75
CA GLU A 50 -20.14 38.01 1.41
C GLU A 50 -20.11 36.69 2.23
N MET A 51 -21.07 36.61 3.13
CA MET A 51 -21.34 35.61 4.14
C MET A 51 -22.28 34.53 3.58
N GLU A 52 -21.86 33.26 3.51
CA GLU A 52 -22.77 32.12 3.67
C GLU A 52 -22.07 30.98 4.41
N GLY A 53 -22.69 30.57 5.52
CA GLY A 53 -22.30 29.40 6.26
C GLY A 53 -22.94 28.16 5.64
N SER A 54 -22.16 27.09 5.55
CA SER A 54 -22.71 25.74 5.61
C SER A 54 -21.75 24.87 6.41
N SER A 55 -22.30 24.35 7.51
CA SER A 55 -21.72 23.29 8.33
C SER A 55 -21.88 21.99 7.56
N ASP A 56 -20.80 21.49 6.97
CA ASP A 56 -20.72 20.11 6.50
C ASP A 56 -19.51 19.43 7.15
N SER A 57 -19.70 19.01 8.39
CA SER A 57 -18.92 17.95 9.00
C SER A 57 -19.79 16.71 8.98
N GLU A 58 -19.54 15.77 8.04
CA GLU A 58 -19.69 14.31 8.19
C GLU A 58 -19.73 13.54 6.85
N GLU A 59 -18.82 13.73 5.88
CA GLU A 59 -18.72 12.77 4.72
C GLU A 59 -17.30 12.51 4.15
N GLU A 60 -16.21 12.73 4.90
CA GLU A 60 -14.84 12.56 4.33
C GLU A 60 -14.21 11.15 4.45
N ASN A 61 -14.88 10.17 5.06
CA ASN A 61 -14.27 8.85 5.29
C ASN A 61 -14.50 7.85 4.15
N LEU A 62 -15.61 7.93 3.40
CA LEU A 62 -15.90 7.05 2.26
C LEU A 62 -15.01 7.31 1.03
N PHE A 63 -14.39 8.49 0.93
CA PHE A 63 -13.65 8.89 -0.26
C PHE A 63 -12.22 8.34 -0.36
N ASN A 64 -11.61 7.87 0.73
CA ASN A 64 -10.19 7.46 0.70
C ASN A 64 -9.96 6.09 0.02
N ILE A 65 -11.03 5.30 -0.14
CA ILE A 65 -10.99 3.96 -0.75
C ILE A 65 -11.58 3.99 -2.17
N ARG A 66 -11.91 5.15 -2.70
CA ARG A 66 -12.34 5.22 -4.10
C ARG A 66 -11.08 5.06 -4.96
N ARG A 67 -10.87 3.86 -5.51
CA ARG A 67 -9.90 3.62 -6.61
C ARG A 67 -10.00 4.80 -7.57
N ASN A 68 -8.88 5.35 -8.02
CA ASN A 68 -8.86 6.34 -9.08
C ASN A 68 -9.52 5.73 -10.34
N LYS A 69 -10.84 5.95 -10.48
CA LYS A 69 -11.72 5.30 -11.47
C LYS A 69 -11.39 5.68 -12.91
N LYS A 70 -10.43 6.60 -13.11
CA LYS A 70 -9.84 6.93 -14.42
C LYS A 70 -9.02 5.79 -15.02
N ARG A 71 -8.62 4.78 -14.25
CA ARG A 71 -7.88 3.60 -14.76
C ARG A 71 -8.83 2.50 -15.21
N ARG A 72 -9.63 2.77 -16.24
CA ARG A 72 -10.06 1.69 -17.15
C ARG A 72 -8.88 1.39 -18.07
N ARG A 73 -8.61 0.10 -18.33
CA ARG A 73 -7.57 -0.40 -19.26
C ARG A 73 -7.38 0.59 -20.42
N ILE A 74 -6.26 1.29 -20.44
CA ILE A 74 -5.83 2.01 -21.64
C ILE A 74 -5.31 0.91 -22.56
N ILE A 75 -6.21 0.34 -23.36
CA ILE A 75 -5.79 -0.27 -24.62
C ILE A 75 -5.23 0.91 -25.41
N SER A 76 -3.95 0.85 -25.80
CA SER A 76 -3.30 1.89 -26.58
C SER A 76 -4.10 2.17 -27.85
N SER A 77 -4.92 3.21 -27.83
CA SER A 77 -5.54 3.74 -29.03
C SER A 77 -4.49 4.56 -29.77
N SER A 78 -3.59 3.89 -30.49
CA SER A 78 -2.91 4.51 -31.61
C SER A 78 -3.86 4.43 -32.81
N ASP A 79 -4.57 5.52 -33.06
CA ASP A 79 -5.29 5.75 -34.32
C ASP A 79 -4.26 5.82 -35.46
N THR A 80 -4.01 4.69 -36.12
CA THR A 80 -3.66 4.64 -37.54
C THR A 80 -4.15 3.31 -38.10
N GLU A 81 -5.02 3.41 -39.10
CA GLU A 81 -5.60 2.31 -39.86
C GLU A 81 -4.53 1.36 -40.42
N ASP A 82 -4.55 0.09 -40.00
CA ASP A 82 -4.16 -1.03 -40.86
C ASP A 82 -4.83 -2.33 -40.37
N GLU A 83 -5.81 -2.81 -41.14
CA GLU A 83 -6.42 -4.13 -40.93
C GLU A 83 -5.38 -5.22 -41.23
N ARG A 84 -4.72 -5.72 -40.18
CA ARG A 84 -4.10 -7.05 -40.20
C ARG A 84 -4.51 -7.80 -38.95
N THR A 85 -5.25 -8.87 -39.15
CA THR A 85 -5.51 -9.92 -38.18
C THR A 85 -4.18 -10.54 -37.74
N LYS A 86 -3.49 -9.91 -36.78
CA LYS A 86 -2.57 -10.61 -35.92
C LYS A 86 -3.43 -11.24 -34.82
N GLY A 87 -3.33 -12.57 -34.67
CA GLY A 87 -3.68 -13.16 -33.36
C GLY A 87 -2.82 -12.50 -32.28
N PRO A 88 -3.17 -12.60 -30.99
CA PRO A 88 -2.34 -12.05 -29.93
C PRO A 88 -0.90 -12.51 -30.17
N ASP A 89 0.03 -11.56 -30.24
CA ASP A 89 1.45 -11.89 -30.33
C ASP A 89 1.79 -12.67 -29.06
N SER A 90 2.71 -13.63 -29.13
CA SER A 90 3.05 -14.48 -27.97
C SER A 90 3.40 -13.65 -26.72
N ASP A 91 3.97 -12.46 -26.95
CA ASP A 91 4.40 -11.53 -25.91
C ASP A 91 3.21 -10.88 -25.17
N GLU A 92 2.08 -10.64 -25.84
CA GLU A 92 0.89 -10.04 -25.20
C GLU A 92 0.19 -11.02 -24.22
N GLU A 93 0.43 -12.33 -24.36
CA GLU A 93 -0.10 -13.34 -23.43
C GLU A 93 0.72 -13.43 -22.13
N ASP A 94 1.96 -12.95 -22.13
CA ASP A 94 2.87 -12.96 -20.98
C ASP A 94 2.71 -11.71 -20.08
N ASP A 95 2.12 -10.63 -20.62
CA ASP A 95 1.73 -9.39 -19.93
C ASP A 95 0.47 -9.56 -19.04
N ILE A 96 -0.19 -10.72 -19.11
CA ILE A 96 -1.41 -11.00 -18.35
C ILE A 96 -1.16 -12.11 -17.35
N ILE A 97 -1.22 -11.77 -16.06
CA ILE A 97 -1.16 -12.74 -14.97
C ILE A 97 -2.36 -13.70 -15.03
N LYS A 98 -2.10 -15.00 -15.23
CA LYS A 98 -3.12 -16.04 -15.33
C LYS A 98 -3.51 -16.57 -13.95
N PRO A 99 -4.74 -17.06 -13.75
CA PRO A 99 -5.15 -17.66 -12.47
C PRO A 99 -4.35 -18.91 -12.06
N THR A 100 -3.68 -19.56 -13.01
CA THR A 100 -2.80 -20.72 -12.81
C THR A 100 -1.40 -20.35 -12.34
N ASP A 101 -1.03 -19.07 -12.43
CA ASP A 101 0.31 -18.60 -12.14
C ASP A 101 0.55 -18.49 -10.64
N ASN A 102 1.77 -18.85 -10.24
CA ASN A 102 2.23 -18.63 -8.88
C ASN A 102 3.05 -17.34 -8.87
N LEU A 103 2.76 -16.46 -7.92
CA LEU A 103 3.49 -15.20 -7.76
C LEU A 103 4.53 -15.29 -6.66
N LEU A 104 5.69 -14.71 -6.92
CA LEU A 104 6.70 -14.40 -5.91
C LEU A 104 6.90 -12.88 -5.92
N LEU A 105 6.74 -12.26 -4.75
CA LEU A 105 6.97 -10.83 -4.56
C LEU A 105 8.30 -10.63 -3.86
N VAL A 106 9.16 -9.78 -4.42
CA VAL A 106 10.47 -9.47 -3.85
C VAL A 106 10.59 -7.96 -3.70
N GLY A 107 10.61 -7.49 -2.45
CA GLY A 107 10.97 -6.11 -2.14
C GLY A 107 12.49 -6.03 -1.95
N HIS A 108 13.15 -5.19 -2.72
CA HIS A 108 14.59 -4.95 -2.58
C HIS A 108 14.94 -3.49 -2.80
N VAL A 109 16.19 -3.15 -2.49
CA VAL A 109 16.74 -1.81 -2.64
C VAL A 109 18.00 -1.93 -3.48
N GLU A 110 18.00 -1.24 -4.61
CA GLU A 110 19.14 -1.18 -5.51
C GLU A 110 19.60 0.28 -5.61
N SER A 111 20.82 0.54 -5.14
CA SER A 111 21.39 1.89 -5.07
C SER A 111 20.50 2.86 -4.27
N ASP A 112 19.85 3.82 -4.94
CA ASP A 112 18.95 4.81 -4.36
C ASP A 112 17.46 4.54 -4.66
N ALA A 113 17.16 3.44 -5.37
CA ALA A 113 15.81 3.04 -5.73
C ALA A 113 15.33 1.87 -4.86
N SER A 114 14.08 1.95 -4.40
CA SER A 114 13.39 0.82 -3.79
C SER A 114 12.43 0.22 -4.81
N ILE A 115 12.45 -1.11 -4.93
CA ILE A 115 11.78 -1.82 -6.02
C ILE A 115 11.00 -3.00 -5.44
N LEU A 116 9.76 -3.16 -5.89
CA LEU A 116 8.98 -4.38 -5.72
C LEU A 116 8.93 -5.11 -7.05
N GLU A 117 9.59 -6.27 -7.13
CA GLU A 117 9.53 -7.13 -8.30
C GLU A 117 8.41 -8.16 -8.15
N VAL A 118 7.64 -8.33 -9.23
CA VAL A 118 6.58 -9.33 -9.35
C VAL A 118 7.07 -10.43 -10.28
N HIS A 119 7.45 -11.56 -9.69
CA HIS A 119 7.89 -12.74 -10.42
C HIS A 119 6.73 -13.71 -10.63
N ILE A 120 6.65 -14.29 -11.83
CA ILE A 120 5.72 -15.36 -12.16
C ILE A 120 6.46 -16.67 -12.25
N PHE A 121 5.91 -17.69 -11.60
CA PHE A 121 6.29 -19.08 -11.75
C PHE A 121 5.12 -19.88 -12.30
N ASN A 122 5.18 -20.21 -13.60
CA ASN A 122 4.23 -21.12 -14.22
C ASN A 122 4.77 -22.55 -14.12
N LYS A 123 4.08 -23.37 -13.31
CA LYS A 123 4.48 -24.76 -13.05
C LYS A 123 4.28 -25.67 -14.27
N GLU A 124 3.29 -25.39 -15.11
CA GLU A 124 2.95 -26.24 -16.25
C GLU A 124 3.98 -26.10 -17.37
N GLU A 125 4.44 -24.87 -17.59
CA GLU A 125 5.47 -24.55 -18.58
C GLU A 125 6.89 -24.68 -18.02
N GLY A 126 7.04 -24.64 -16.68
CA GLY A 126 8.34 -24.61 -16.02
C GLY A 126 9.08 -23.29 -16.19
N SER A 127 8.37 -22.21 -16.52
CA SER A 127 8.91 -20.87 -16.71
C SER A 127 8.94 -20.09 -15.39
N PHE A 128 9.99 -19.29 -15.22
CA PHE A 128 10.17 -18.36 -14.10
C PHE A 128 10.77 -17.06 -14.63
N TYR A 129 10.03 -15.96 -14.50
CA TYR A 129 10.44 -14.66 -15.05
C TYR A 129 9.88 -13.49 -14.22
N VAL A 130 10.51 -12.33 -14.36
CA VAL A 130 9.99 -11.06 -13.83
C VAL A 130 8.93 -10.57 -14.80
N HIS A 131 7.69 -10.42 -14.34
CA HIS A 131 6.62 -9.86 -15.17
C HIS A 131 6.71 -8.33 -15.20
N HIS A 132 6.86 -7.70 -14.04
CA HIS A 132 7.07 -6.26 -13.93
C HIS A 132 7.66 -5.90 -12.57
N ASP A 133 8.15 -4.68 -12.46
CA ASP A 133 8.60 -4.06 -11.23
C ASP A 133 7.76 -2.81 -10.91
N ILE A 134 7.70 -2.46 -9.63
CA ILE A 134 7.03 -1.28 -9.11
C ILE A 134 8.08 -0.47 -8.34
N ILE A 135 8.32 0.76 -8.77
CA ILE A 135 9.22 1.68 -8.07
C ILE A 135 8.51 2.26 -6.87
N LEU A 136 9.16 2.15 -5.72
CA LEU A 136 8.62 2.48 -4.42
C LEU A 136 9.29 3.75 -3.89
N PRO A 137 8.54 4.66 -3.24
CA PRO A 137 9.11 5.89 -2.67
C PRO A 137 9.79 5.67 -1.31
N TRP A 138 9.84 4.43 -0.80
CA TRP A 138 10.37 4.05 0.50
C TRP A 138 10.94 2.63 0.48
N PHE A 139 11.59 2.23 1.56
CA PHE A 139 12.07 0.87 1.77
C PHE A 139 10.93 -0.05 2.24
N PRO A 140 10.57 -1.11 1.49
CA PRO A 140 9.58 -2.08 1.93
C PRO A 140 10.16 -2.95 3.06
N LEU A 141 9.48 -3.02 4.20
CA LEU A 141 9.86 -3.85 5.35
C LEU A 141 9.02 -5.11 5.46
N CYS A 142 7.75 -5.03 5.09
CA CYS A 142 6.82 -6.16 5.11
C CYS A 142 5.89 -6.11 3.90
N ILE A 143 5.53 -7.29 3.42
CA ILE A 143 4.72 -7.49 2.21
C ILE A 143 3.71 -8.58 2.55
N GLU A 144 2.43 -8.29 2.34
CA GLU A 144 1.35 -9.25 2.54
C GLU A 144 0.38 -9.21 1.36
N TRP A 145 0.10 -10.36 0.77
CA TRP A 145 -0.88 -10.45 -0.30
C TRP A 145 -2.30 -10.51 0.26
N LEU A 146 -3.23 -9.88 -0.46
CA LEU A 146 -4.65 -9.91 -0.13
C LEU A 146 -5.51 -9.96 -1.38
N SER A 147 -6.61 -10.69 -1.30
CA SER A 147 -7.60 -10.75 -2.39
C SER A 147 -8.80 -9.82 -2.17
N HIS A 148 -8.86 -9.12 -1.03
CA HIS A 148 -10.01 -8.30 -0.69
C HIS A 148 -9.90 -6.93 -1.33
N ASP A 149 -10.87 -6.62 -2.19
CA ASP A 149 -10.98 -5.34 -2.84
C ASP A 149 -12.22 -4.60 -2.33
N PRO A 150 -12.08 -3.48 -1.61
CA PRO A 150 -13.24 -2.74 -1.12
C PRO A 150 -14.04 -2.05 -2.25
N THR A 151 -13.51 -2.00 -3.47
CA THR A 151 -14.16 -1.36 -4.63
C THR A 151 -14.76 -2.34 -5.62
N ASP A 152 -14.35 -3.61 -5.56
CA ASP A 152 -14.81 -4.68 -6.45
C ASP A 152 -15.29 -5.88 -5.62
N PRO A 153 -16.53 -6.36 -5.81
CA PRO A 153 -16.99 -7.58 -5.13
C PRO A 153 -16.24 -8.84 -5.57
N GLN A 154 -15.51 -8.82 -6.69
CA GLN A 154 -14.66 -9.94 -7.09
C GLN A 154 -13.32 -9.91 -6.33
N PRO A 155 -12.75 -11.09 -6.02
CA PRO A 155 -11.43 -11.13 -5.42
C PRO A 155 -10.40 -10.47 -6.35
N GLY A 156 -9.65 -9.51 -5.81
CA GLY A 156 -8.55 -8.86 -6.49
C GLY A 156 -7.22 -9.59 -6.31
N ASN A 157 -6.17 -9.04 -6.93
CA ASN A 157 -4.80 -9.49 -6.75
C ASN A 157 -3.97 -8.33 -6.19
N LEU A 158 -4.10 -8.07 -4.90
CA LEU A 158 -3.51 -6.90 -4.25
C LEU A 158 -2.35 -7.31 -3.32
N CYS A 159 -1.46 -6.37 -3.03
CA CYS A 159 -0.48 -6.51 -1.95
C CYS A 159 -0.47 -5.28 -1.05
N ALA A 160 -0.53 -5.51 0.26
CA ALA A 160 -0.25 -4.50 1.28
C ALA A 160 1.26 -4.45 1.55
N LEU A 161 1.80 -3.24 1.57
CA LEU A 161 3.20 -2.95 1.83
C LEU A 161 3.30 -2.05 3.05
N GLY A 162 4.11 -2.48 4.01
CA GLY A 162 4.54 -1.68 5.15
C GLY A 162 6.03 -1.37 5.02
N GLY A 163 6.43 -0.24 5.58
CA GLY A 163 7.80 0.23 5.52
C GLY A 163 8.11 1.20 6.66
N MET A 164 9.12 2.04 6.46
CA MET A 164 9.47 3.09 7.43
C MET A 164 8.37 4.16 7.58
N ASP A 165 7.41 4.23 6.65
CA ASP A 165 6.25 5.11 6.74
C ASP A 165 5.16 4.48 7.64
N PRO A 166 4.51 5.24 8.55
CA PRO A 166 3.37 4.77 9.32
C PRO A 166 2.10 4.47 8.50
N VAL A 167 2.09 4.84 7.21
CA VAL A 167 0.98 4.60 6.29
C VAL A 167 1.24 3.34 5.47
N ILE A 168 0.33 2.38 5.57
CA ILE A 168 0.36 1.15 4.78
C ILE A 168 -0.17 1.46 3.39
N GLN A 169 0.48 0.96 2.34
CA GLN A 169 0.07 1.18 0.96
C GLN A 169 -0.37 -0.13 0.33
N VAL A 170 -1.53 -0.13 -0.33
CA VAL A 170 -2.03 -1.30 -1.04
C VAL A 170 -1.91 -1.07 -2.53
N TRP A 171 -1.25 -2.00 -3.21
CA TRP A 171 -0.95 -1.97 -4.63
C TRP A 171 -1.68 -3.08 -5.36
N ASP A 172 -2.00 -2.83 -6.62
CA ASP A 172 -2.66 -3.78 -7.50
C ASP A 172 -1.60 -4.45 -8.37
N LEU A 173 -1.45 -5.77 -8.21
CA LEU A 173 -0.43 -6.55 -8.90
C LEU A 173 -0.82 -6.85 -10.35
N ASP A 174 -2.06 -6.60 -10.76
CA ASP A 174 -2.50 -6.78 -12.14
C ASP A 174 -2.28 -5.51 -12.99
N ILE A 175 -1.70 -4.45 -12.41
CA ILE A 175 -1.45 -3.16 -13.08
C ILE A 175 0.04 -2.89 -13.17
N GLU A 176 0.57 -2.93 -14.38
CA GLU A 176 1.95 -2.56 -14.67
C GLU A 176 2.16 -1.04 -14.66
N ASN A 177 3.41 -0.62 -14.43
CA ASN A 177 3.83 0.78 -14.48
C ASN A 177 2.99 1.71 -13.58
N CYS A 178 2.49 1.18 -12.46
CA CYS A 178 1.72 1.96 -11.52
C CYS A 178 2.63 2.94 -10.74
N LEU A 179 2.35 4.24 -10.85
CA LEU A 179 3.07 5.28 -10.11
C LEU A 179 2.52 5.56 -8.70
N GLU A 180 1.30 5.09 -8.43
CA GLU A 180 0.59 5.36 -7.18
C GLU A 180 -0.13 4.09 -6.70
N PRO A 181 -0.23 3.88 -5.38
CA PRO A 181 -0.96 2.75 -4.83
C PRO A 181 -2.45 2.81 -5.14
N ALA A 182 -3.11 1.66 -5.13
CA ALA A 182 -4.56 1.55 -5.30
C ALA A 182 -5.31 2.29 -4.19
N TYR A 183 -4.85 2.13 -2.94
CA TYR A 183 -5.32 2.89 -1.77
C TYR A 183 -4.29 2.86 -0.63
N LYS A 184 -4.51 3.70 0.39
CA LYS A 184 -3.62 3.85 1.55
C LYS A 184 -4.41 3.67 2.83
N LEU A 185 -3.84 2.95 3.80
CA LEU A 185 -4.41 2.79 5.13
C LEU A 185 -3.63 3.67 6.12
N GLY A 186 -4.34 4.61 6.73
CA GLY A 186 -3.78 5.60 7.64
C GLY A 186 -3.44 6.94 6.97
N LYS A 187 -3.22 7.95 7.81
CA LYS A 187 -2.91 9.33 7.42
C LYS A 187 -1.92 9.95 8.41
N LYS A 188 -0.86 10.57 7.87
CA LYS A 188 0.03 11.43 8.66
C LYS A 188 -0.72 12.69 9.11
N PRO A 189 -0.48 13.18 10.34
CA PRO A 189 -1.12 14.40 10.82
C PRO A 189 -0.60 15.62 10.04
N ASN A 190 -1.47 16.60 9.77
CA ASN A 190 -1.08 17.88 9.17
C ASN A 190 -1.78 19.02 9.91
N LYS A 191 -1.00 19.80 10.68
CA LYS A 191 -1.50 20.94 11.47
C LYS A 191 -2.14 22.02 10.59
N LYS A 192 -1.54 22.34 9.45
CA LYS A 192 -2.04 23.40 8.52
C LYS A 192 -3.40 23.04 7.93
N LYS A 193 -3.61 21.76 7.60
CA LYS A 193 -4.87 21.24 7.06
C LYS A 193 -5.84 20.70 8.12
N LYS A 194 -5.52 20.85 9.42
CA LYS A 194 -6.27 20.26 10.56
C LYS A 194 -6.53 18.75 10.43
N ILE A 195 -5.67 18.02 9.71
CA ILE A 195 -5.79 16.57 9.51
C ILE A 195 -5.24 15.86 10.74
N LYS A 196 -6.10 15.08 11.40
CA LYS A 196 -5.71 14.22 12.52
C LYS A 196 -4.96 12.98 12.01
N ARG A 197 -4.08 12.43 12.84
CA ARG A 197 -3.41 11.16 12.56
C ARG A 197 -4.45 10.03 12.56
N ILE A 198 -4.37 9.17 11.56
CA ILE A 198 -5.14 7.92 11.48
C ILE A 198 -4.13 6.79 11.28
N GLY A 199 -4.17 5.76 12.10
CA GLY A 199 -3.24 4.63 12.00
C GLY A 199 -2.01 4.73 12.91
N HIS A 200 -0.92 4.12 12.45
CA HIS A 200 0.33 4.02 13.20
C HIS A 200 1.03 5.36 13.38
N LYS A 201 1.92 5.38 14.36
CA LYS A 201 2.75 6.55 14.70
C LYS A 201 4.18 6.45 14.15
N ASP A 202 4.63 5.24 13.85
CA ASP A 202 5.98 4.89 13.47
C ASP A 202 5.96 3.78 12.39
N ALA A 203 7.13 3.32 11.95
CA ALA A 203 7.32 2.30 10.92
C ALA A 203 6.42 1.07 11.12
N VAL A 204 5.90 0.52 10.03
CA VAL A 204 5.13 -0.72 10.00
C VAL A 204 6.09 -1.87 9.74
N LEU A 205 6.21 -2.75 10.73
CA LEU A 205 7.19 -3.83 10.75
C LEU A 205 6.62 -5.13 10.22
N ASP A 206 5.33 -5.36 10.40
CA ASP A 206 4.68 -6.58 9.91
C ASP A 206 3.22 -6.35 9.52
N LEU A 207 2.74 -7.20 8.60
CA LEU A 207 1.39 -7.21 8.07
C LEU A 207 0.88 -8.64 8.02
N SER A 208 -0.36 -8.85 8.41
CA SER A 208 -0.96 -10.18 8.35
C SER A 208 -2.44 -10.08 7.98
N TRP A 209 -2.81 -10.72 6.88
CA TRP A 209 -4.16 -10.64 6.34
C TRP A 209 -5.01 -11.83 6.77
N ASN A 210 -6.26 -11.55 7.14
CA ASN A 210 -7.19 -12.59 7.58
C ASN A 210 -7.94 -13.18 6.39
N LYS A 211 -7.70 -14.45 6.09
CA LYS A 211 -8.36 -15.17 4.97
C LYS A 211 -9.84 -15.51 5.25
N ASN A 212 -10.26 -15.59 6.52
CA ASN A 212 -11.64 -15.89 6.89
C ASN A 212 -12.51 -14.63 6.85
N PHE A 213 -11.96 -13.52 7.34
CA PHE A 213 -12.59 -12.20 7.30
C PHE A 213 -11.76 -11.32 6.37
N THR A 214 -12.04 -11.42 5.07
CA THR A 214 -11.21 -10.84 4.00
C THR A 214 -11.06 -9.32 4.11
N HIS A 215 -12.03 -8.63 4.71
CA HIS A 215 -11.96 -7.18 4.98
C HIS A 215 -11.04 -6.82 6.17
N VAL A 216 -10.41 -7.79 6.85
CA VAL A 216 -9.59 -7.55 8.04
C VAL A 216 -8.10 -7.75 7.76
N LEU A 217 -7.31 -6.72 8.05
CA LEU A 217 -5.85 -6.73 8.02
C LEU A 217 -5.29 -6.37 9.40
N ALA A 218 -4.31 -7.10 9.88
CA ALA A 218 -3.55 -6.75 11.08
C ALA A 218 -2.20 -6.13 10.70
N SER A 219 -1.75 -5.13 11.45
CA SER A 219 -0.43 -4.53 11.28
C SER A 219 0.28 -4.29 12.60
N GLY A 220 1.58 -4.56 12.62
CA GLY A 220 2.48 -4.34 13.74
C GLY A 220 3.44 -3.22 13.45
N SER A 221 3.75 -2.42 14.47
CA SER A 221 4.58 -1.23 14.29
C SER A 221 5.61 -1.06 15.39
N ALA A 222 6.64 -0.29 15.05
CA ALA A 222 7.61 0.25 15.99
C ALA A 222 6.99 1.22 17.01
N ASP A 223 5.71 1.61 16.86
CA ASP A 223 4.99 2.42 17.84
C ASP A 223 4.44 1.65 19.05
N ASN A 224 4.85 0.38 19.19
CA ASN A 224 4.45 -0.58 20.22
C ASN A 224 2.95 -0.90 20.19
N THR A 225 2.29 -0.76 19.03
CA THR A 225 0.87 -1.07 18.88
C THR A 225 0.60 -1.98 17.70
N VAL A 226 -0.49 -2.75 17.84
CA VAL A 226 -1.07 -3.52 16.76
C VAL A 226 -2.41 -2.90 16.39
N LEU A 227 -2.61 -2.69 15.10
CA LEU A 227 -3.87 -2.19 14.56
C LEU A 227 -4.56 -3.28 13.77
N LEU A 228 -5.87 -3.45 14.03
CA LEU A 228 -6.77 -4.20 13.16
C LEU A 228 -7.51 -3.20 12.28
N TRP A 229 -7.33 -3.34 10.98
CA TRP A 229 -7.92 -2.50 9.96
C TRP A 229 -9.16 -3.15 9.38
N ASP A 230 -10.17 -2.33 9.17
CA ASP A 230 -11.28 -2.66 8.28
C ASP A 230 -10.95 -2.07 6.90
N LEU A 231 -10.70 -2.92 5.93
CA LEU A 231 -10.35 -2.56 4.55
C LEU A 231 -11.51 -1.91 3.81
N ASP A 232 -12.77 -2.16 4.20
CA ASP A 232 -13.94 -1.54 3.59
C ASP A 232 -14.14 -0.10 4.04
N GLN A 233 -13.69 0.22 5.27
CA GLN A 233 -13.75 1.58 5.82
C GLN A 233 -12.42 2.33 5.72
N GLY A 234 -11.31 1.62 5.54
CA GLY A 234 -9.97 2.22 5.42
C GLY A 234 -9.50 2.85 6.73
N THR A 235 -10.12 2.47 7.85
CA THR A 235 -9.83 3.01 9.18
C THR A 235 -9.47 1.87 10.14
N PRO A 236 -8.63 2.15 11.16
CA PRO A 236 -8.32 1.17 12.17
C PRO A 236 -9.54 0.97 13.08
N HIS A 237 -10.07 -0.25 13.12
CA HIS A 237 -11.20 -0.62 13.96
C HIS A 237 -10.78 -0.87 15.42
N THR A 238 -9.63 -1.51 15.63
CA THR A 238 -9.14 -1.86 16.97
C THR A 238 -7.67 -1.55 17.12
N LYS A 239 -7.32 -0.97 18.26
CA LYS A 239 -5.94 -0.68 18.66
C LYS A 239 -5.57 -1.47 19.90
N ILE A 240 -4.53 -2.28 19.77
CA ILE A 240 -3.99 -3.10 20.86
C ILE A 240 -2.65 -2.49 21.27
N ASN A 241 -2.51 -2.15 22.56
CA ASN A 241 -1.37 -1.43 23.11
C ASN A 241 -0.81 -2.07 24.39
N CYS A 242 -0.89 -3.39 24.51
CA CYS A 242 -0.40 -4.13 25.67
C CYS A 242 1.12 -4.45 25.61
N PHE A 243 1.82 -4.03 24.55
CA PHE A 243 3.22 -4.36 24.33
C PHE A 243 4.14 -3.27 24.92
N SER A 244 5.18 -3.67 25.65
CA SER A 244 6.20 -2.77 26.20
C SER A 244 7.19 -2.28 25.14
N ASP A 245 7.42 -3.13 24.12
CA ASP A 245 8.45 -2.96 23.10
C ASP A 245 7.86 -3.06 21.69
N LYS A 246 8.70 -2.83 20.68
CA LYS A 246 8.32 -2.83 19.26
C LYS A 246 7.72 -4.17 18.86
N VAL A 247 6.62 -4.15 18.11
CA VAL A 247 5.97 -5.38 17.62
C VAL A 247 6.57 -5.75 16.28
N ILE A 248 7.38 -6.81 16.26
CA ILE A 248 8.17 -7.20 15.09
C ILE A 248 7.45 -8.23 14.21
N ILE A 249 6.65 -9.14 14.77
CA ILE A 249 5.99 -10.21 14.00
C ILE A 249 4.58 -10.47 14.54
N ILE A 250 3.61 -10.59 13.63
CA ILE A 250 2.20 -10.93 13.87
C ILE A 250 1.80 -12.05 12.92
N PRO A 251 1.91 -13.33 13.33
CA PRO A 251 1.30 -14.40 12.57
C PRO A 251 -0.20 -14.50 12.92
N LEU A 252 -1.10 -14.11 12.01
CA LEU A 252 -2.46 -14.62 12.08
C LEU A 252 -2.41 -16.12 11.75
N LEU A 253 -2.77 -16.96 12.72
CA LEU A 253 -2.76 -18.41 12.55
C LEU A 253 -3.62 -18.78 11.33
N PRO A 254 -3.05 -19.44 10.30
CA PRO A 254 -3.87 -20.09 9.30
C PRO A 254 -4.56 -21.26 10.00
N ASN A 255 -5.84 -21.09 10.34
CA ASN A 255 -6.60 -22.18 10.94
C ASN A 255 -6.69 -23.36 9.96
N PHE A 256 -6.53 -24.55 10.56
CA PHE A 256 -6.50 -25.93 10.06
C PHE A 256 -7.39 -26.29 8.86
#